data_AF-A0A1R2D3T1-F1
#
_entry.id   AF-A0A1R2D3T1-F1
#
_cell.length_a   1.000
_cell.length_b   1.000
_cell.length_c   1.000
_cell.angle_alpha   90.00
_cell.angle_beta   90.00
_cell.angle_gamma   90.00
#
_symmetry.space_group_name_H-M   'P 1'
#
loop_
_entity.id
_entity.type
_entity.pdbx_description
1 polymer ?
#
loop_
_entity_poly.entity_id
_entity_poly.type
_entity_poly.pdbx_seq_one_letter_code
_entity_poly.pdbx_strand_id
1 'polypeptide(L)'
;MSYNREIQKFSKLNKKREDLNIKFKTEMCRNWTLGLCQFGDKCAFAHGSEEIRSKLKFSNYKTKDCKQFHELGYCQYGSRCQFKHRETSEETASNSSDSERSIETSTKKRLPVFAKLAPHA
;
A
#
# COMPACT_ATOMS: atom_id res chain seq x y z
N MET A 1 -30.45 -10.50 -25.12
CA MET A 1 -29.90 -9.78 -23.95
C MET A 1 -28.69 -10.47 -23.28
N SER A 2 -28.37 -11.74 -23.58
CA SER A 2 -27.24 -12.47 -22.94
C SER A 2 -25.85 -12.07 -23.44
N TYR A 3 -25.69 -11.76 -24.74
CA TYR A 3 -24.40 -11.41 -25.36
C TYR A 3 -23.72 -10.19 -24.71
N ASN A 4 -24.47 -9.15 -24.37
CA ASN A 4 -23.94 -7.96 -23.69
C ASN A 4 -23.40 -8.26 -22.27
N ARG A 5 -23.96 -9.26 -21.57
CA ARG A 5 -23.45 -9.66 -20.24
C ARG A 5 -22.13 -10.42 -20.34
N GLU A 6 -21.93 -11.19 -21.41
CA GLU A 6 -20.70 -11.94 -21.65
C GLU A 6 -19.53 -11.01 -22.03
N ILE A 7 -19.77 -10.02 -22.89
CA ILE A 7 -18.76 -8.98 -23.20
C ILE A 7 -18.35 -8.20 -21.95
N GLN A 8 -19.32 -7.81 -21.11
CA GLN A 8 -19.04 -7.13 -19.84
C GLN A 8 -18.28 -8.03 -18.84
N LYS A 9 -18.49 -9.35 -18.89
CA LYS A 9 -17.76 -10.31 -18.06
C LYS A 9 -16.31 -10.45 -18.54
N PHE A 10 -16.10 -10.52 -19.85
CA PHE A 10 -14.76 -10.60 -20.45
C PHE A 10 -13.92 -9.35 -20.16
N SER A 11 -14.49 -8.16 -20.32
CA SER A 11 -13.79 -6.90 -20.02
C SER A 11 -13.39 -6.78 -18.55
N LYS A 12 -14.26 -7.20 -17.62
CA LYS A 12 -13.94 -7.25 -16.18
C LYS A 12 -12.82 -8.24 -15.84
N LEU A 13 -12.78 -9.40 -16.50
CA LEU A 13 -11.72 -10.39 -16.29
C LEU A 13 -10.37 -9.89 -16.79
N ASN A 14 -10.33 -9.22 -17.95
CA ASN A 14 -9.09 -8.63 -18.47
C ASN A 14 -8.58 -7.50 -17.58
N LYS A 15 -9.46 -6.60 -17.11
CA LYS A 15 -9.08 -5.56 -16.14
C LYS A 15 -8.47 -6.15 -14.87
N LYS A 16 -9.05 -7.23 -14.34
CA LYS A 16 -8.50 -7.93 -13.15
C LYS A 16 -7.10 -8.49 -13.41
N ARG A 17 -6.83 -9.01 -14.61
CA ARG A 17 -5.50 -9.52 -14.99
C ARG A 17 -4.46 -8.40 -15.06
N GLU A 18 -4.83 -7.26 -15.64
CA GLU A 18 -3.99 -6.06 -15.65
C GLU A 18 -3.70 -5.56 -14.23
N ASP A 19 -4.71 -5.45 -13.38
CA ASP A 19 -4.56 -5.01 -11.98
C ASP A 19 -3.62 -5.93 -11.17
N LEU A 20 -3.67 -7.25 -11.42
CA LEU A 20 -2.77 -8.22 -10.81
C LEU A 20 -1.33 -8.08 -11.32
N ASN A 21 -1.15 -7.85 -12.61
CA ASN A 21 0.16 -7.63 -13.21
C ASN A 21 0.81 -6.34 -12.67
N ILE A 22 0.02 -5.28 -12.49
CA ILE A 22 0.49 -4.00 -11.94
C ILE A 22 1.06 -4.17 -10.53
N LYS A 23 0.52 -5.09 -9.72
CA LYS A 23 0.96 -5.32 -8.34
C LYS A 23 2.05 -6.37 -8.22
N PHE A 24 2.27 -7.20 -9.25
CA PHE A 24 3.23 -8.29 -9.22
C PHE A 24 4.65 -7.76 -9.02
N LYS A 25 5.34 -8.31 -8.02
CA LYS A 25 6.73 -8.00 -7.65
C LYS A 25 6.96 -6.52 -7.32
N THR A 26 5.95 -5.79 -6.86
CA THR A 26 6.11 -4.36 -6.51
C THR A 26 6.56 -4.10 -5.08
N GLU A 27 6.61 -5.15 -4.23
CA GLU A 27 7.01 -5.08 -2.83
C GLU A 27 7.87 -6.30 -2.46
N MET A 28 8.74 -6.13 -1.46
CA MET A 28 9.62 -7.19 -0.95
C MET A 28 8.82 -8.28 -0.23
N CYS A 29 9.17 -9.53 -0.49
CA CYS A 29 8.59 -10.71 0.16
C CYS A 29 9.08 -10.82 1.60
N ARG A 30 8.18 -10.66 2.58
CA ARG A 30 8.52 -10.78 4.00
C ARG A 30 9.02 -12.17 4.36
N ASN A 31 8.42 -13.23 3.81
CA ASN A 31 8.86 -14.60 4.08
C ASN A 31 10.26 -14.88 3.53
N TRP A 32 10.61 -14.33 2.37
CA TRP A 32 11.96 -14.44 1.83
C TRP A 32 12.99 -13.76 2.72
N THR A 33 12.67 -12.62 3.33
CA THR A 33 13.56 -11.97 4.31
C THR A 33 13.78 -12.80 5.58
N LEU A 34 12.91 -13.77 5.85
CA LEU A 34 13.06 -14.74 6.95
C LEU A 34 13.84 -16.00 6.51
N GLY A 35 14.28 -16.07 5.25
CA GLY A 35 15.11 -17.14 4.70
C GLY A 35 14.37 -18.21 3.90
N LEU A 36 13.03 -18.25 3.91
CA LEU A 36 12.26 -19.24 3.15
C LEU A 36 10.93 -18.69 2.63
N CYS A 37 10.71 -18.79 1.33
CA CYS A 37 9.42 -18.52 0.71
C CYS A 37 8.83 -19.81 0.11
N GLN A 38 7.70 -20.27 0.64
CA GLN A 38 6.99 -21.46 0.14
C GLN A 38 6.51 -21.35 -1.32
N PHE A 39 6.44 -20.13 -1.85
CA PHE A 39 5.93 -19.87 -3.20
C PHE A 39 7.01 -19.93 -4.29
N GLY A 40 8.29 -19.92 -3.90
CA GLY A 40 9.42 -19.90 -4.84
C GLY A 40 9.27 -18.81 -5.90
N ASP A 41 9.57 -19.14 -7.15
CA ASP A 41 9.54 -18.19 -8.28
C ASP A 41 8.13 -17.67 -8.61
N LYS A 42 7.09 -18.39 -8.16
CA LYS A 42 5.69 -17.99 -8.33
C LYS A 42 5.24 -16.97 -7.28
N CYS A 43 6.11 -16.58 -6.37
CA CYS A 43 5.81 -15.57 -5.36
C CYS A 43 5.42 -14.23 -6.04
N ALA A 44 4.27 -13.68 -5.67
CA ALA A 44 3.83 -12.38 -6.16
C ALA A 44 4.65 -11.19 -5.62
N PHE A 45 5.53 -11.44 -4.65
CA PHE A 45 6.42 -10.47 -4.03
C PHE A 45 7.88 -10.72 -4.44
N ALA A 46 8.68 -9.68 -4.45
CA ALA A 46 10.08 -9.74 -4.86
C ALA A 46 10.95 -10.44 -3.83
N HIS A 47 11.87 -11.31 -4.27
CA HIS A 47 12.88 -11.96 -3.43
C HIS A 47 14.21 -11.18 -3.38
N GLY A 48 14.29 -10.05 -4.07
CA GLY A 48 15.44 -9.17 -4.02
C GLY A 48 15.09 -7.83 -4.65
N SER A 49 15.94 -6.83 -4.47
CA SER A 49 15.78 -5.52 -5.13
C SER A 49 15.76 -5.64 -6.64
N GLU A 50 16.47 -6.62 -7.21
CA GLU A 50 16.52 -6.92 -8.64
C GLU A 50 15.17 -7.35 -9.21
N GLU A 51 14.34 -8.02 -8.41
CA GLU A 51 12.99 -8.42 -8.82
C GLU A 51 11.94 -7.33 -8.60
N ILE A 52 12.25 -6.27 -7.85
CA ILE A 52 11.27 -5.21 -7.53
C ILE A 52 10.92 -4.41 -8.78
N ARG A 53 9.64 -4.49 -9.19
CA ARG A 53 9.07 -3.68 -10.26
C ARG A 53 8.62 -2.33 -9.70
N SER A 54 8.86 -1.28 -10.48
CA SER A 54 8.38 0.06 -10.13
C SER A 54 6.87 0.08 -10.01
N LYS A 55 6.37 0.61 -8.88
CA LYS A 55 4.94 0.84 -8.68
C LYS A 55 4.46 1.86 -9.70
N LEU A 56 3.63 1.42 -10.63
CA LEU A 56 2.91 2.35 -11.50
C LEU A 56 1.96 3.16 -10.60
N LYS A 57 2.08 4.49 -10.65
CA LYS A 57 1.31 5.42 -9.82
C LYS A 57 -0.15 5.51 -10.32
N PHE A 58 -0.89 4.40 -10.27
CA PHE A 58 -2.31 4.36 -10.61
C PHE A 58 -3.22 4.50 -9.38
N SER A 59 -2.69 5.05 -8.28
CA SER A 59 -3.52 5.31 -7.12
C SER A 59 -4.51 6.42 -7.48
N ASN A 60 -5.80 6.07 -7.56
CA ASN A 60 -6.86 7.07 -7.65
C ASN A 60 -7.04 7.84 -6.32
N TYR A 61 -6.24 7.52 -5.31
CA TYR A 61 -6.22 8.21 -4.03
C TYR A 61 -5.87 9.68 -4.20
N LYS A 62 -6.70 10.55 -3.64
CA LYS A 62 -6.58 12.01 -3.72
C LYS A 62 -6.35 12.49 -5.15
N THR A 63 -7.03 11.89 -6.14
CA THR A 63 -7.01 12.37 -7.53
C THR A 63 -8.09 13.41 -7.80
N LYS A 64 -9.27 13.27 -7.18
CA LYS A 64 -10.42 14.18 -7.30
C LYS A 64 -10.66 14.92 -5.99
N ASP A 65 -11.30 16.08 -6.07
CA ASP A 65 -11.64 16.91 -4.91
C ASP A 65 -12.81 16.33 -4.12
N CYS A 66 -12.76 16.46 -2.81
CA CYS A 66 -13.85 16.06 -1.94
C CYS A 66 -14.96 17.10 -2.01
N LYS A 67 -16.07 16.76 -2.68
CA LYS A 67 -17.23 17.66 -2.81
C LYS A 67 -17.73 18.16 -1.46
N GLN A 68 -17.97 17.24 -0.52
CA GLN A 68 -18.42 17.55 0.83
C GLN A 68 -17.52 18.58 1.53
N PHE A 69 -16.20 18.40 1.45
CA PHE A 69 -15.24 19.31 2.06
C PHE A 69 -15.23 20.68 1.36
N HIS A 70 -15.28 20.70 0.03
CA HIS A 70 -15.25 21.95 -0.74
C HIS A 70 -16.57 22.72 -0.71
N GLU A 71 -17.70 22.04 -0.49
CA GLU A 71 -19.04 22.65 -0.42
C GLU A 71 -19.41 23.07 1.01
N LEU A 72 -19.12 22.24 2.02
CA LEU A 72 -19.55 22.45 3.41
C LEU A 72 -18.40 22.82 4.36
N GLY A 73 -17.14 22.78 3.89
CA GLY A 73 -15.96 23.13 4.69
C GLY A 73 -15.49 22.03 5.65
N TYR A 74 -16.19 20.89 5.74
CA TYR A 74 -15.79 19.76 6.57
C TYR A 74 -16.11 18.43 5.90
N CYS A 75 -15.38 17.38 6.29
CA CYS A 75 -15.62 16.02 5.80
C CYS A 75 -15.59 15.05 6.97
N GLN A 76 -16.66 14.28 7.15
CA GLN A 76 -16.78 13.26 8.19
C GLN A 76 -15.66 12.19 8.17
N TYR A 77 -15.01 12.03 7.00
CA TYR A 77 -13.92 11.06 6.83
C TYR A 77 -12.54 11.64 7.19
N GLY A 78 -12.42 12.96 7.40
CA GLY A 78 -11.17 13.63 7.80
C GLY A 78 -9.98 13.25 6.93
N SER A 79 -8.85 12.93 7.57
CA SER A 79 -7.59 12.51 6.94
C SER A 79 -7.69 11.17 6.17
N ARG A 80 -8.69 10.34 6.49
CA ARG A 80 -8.96 9.06 5.80
C ARG A 80 -9.75 9.25 4.50
N CYS A 81 -10.19 10.47 4.19
CA CYS A 81 -10.86 10.74 2.94
C CYS A 81 -9.98 10.35 1.74
N GLN A 82 -10.57 9.62 0.79
CA GLN A 82 -9.90 9.20 -0.45
C GLN A 82 -9.81 10.31 -1.49
N PHE A 83 -10.43 11.47 -1.22
CA PHE A 83 -10.47 12.64 -2.08
C PHE A 83 -9.62 13.78 -1.51
N LYS A 84 -9.24 14.76 -2.34
CA LYS A 84 -8.42 15.90 -1.92
C LYS A 84 -9.23 16.83 -1.00
N HIS A 85 -8.59 17.29 0.07
CA HIS A 85 -9.04 18.40 0.92
C HIS A 85 -8.00 19.53 0.79
N ARG A 86 -8.40 20.79 0.96
CA ARG A 86 -7.45 21.93 1.06
C ARG A 86 -6.67 21.77 2.37
N GLU A 87 -5.36 21.68 2.28
CA GLU A 87 -4.44 21.40 3.39
C GLU A 87 -4.52 22.51 4.45
N THR A 88 -4.92 22.15 5.68
CA THR A 88 -4.65 22.96 6.87
C THR A 88 -3.38 22.41 7.50
N SER A 89 -2.39 23.28 7.68
CA SER A 89 -0.97 23.03 7.91
C SER A 89 -0.58 22.40 9.26
N GLU A 90 -1.37 21.48 9.83
CA GLU A 90 -1.10 20.91 11.18
C GLU A 90 -1.22 19.38 11.27
N GLU A 91 -1.37 18.66 10.15
CA GLU A 91 -1.35 17.19 10.13
C GLU A 91 -0.22 16.69 9.23
N THR A 92 1.01 16.65 9.77
CA THR A 92 2.19 16.14 9.08
C THR A 92 2.30 14.61 9.12
N ALA A 93 3.05 14.07 8.13
CA ALA A 93 3.84 12.83 8.16
C ALA A 93 3.22 11.51 7.65
N SER A 94 3.33 11.27 6.33
CA SER A 94 3.91 10.00 5.82
C SER A 94 4.29 10.05 4.31
N ASN A 95 5.60 10.19 4.07
CA ASN A 95 6.42 9.69 2.94
C ASN A 95 6.27 10.35 1.54
N SER A 96 7.31 10.76 0.81
CA SER A 96 8.76 10.54 0.93
C SER A 96 9.51 11.41 -0.10
N SER A 97 10.48 12.20 0.34
CA SER A 97 11.74 12.55 -0.37
C SER A 97 12.65 13.23 0.64
N ASP A 98 13.90 12.77 0.68
CA ASP A 98 15.08 13.39 1.26
C ASP A 98 15.60 13.06 2.66
N SER A 99 16.91 13.24 2.72
CA SER A 99 17.92 12.39 3.34
C SER A 99 18.52 13.05 4.59
N GLU A 100 19.09 12.20 5.45
CA GLU A 100 20.04 12.47 6.56
C GLU A 100 19.55 12.81 7.98
N ARG A 101 20.21 12.08 8.92
CA ARG A 101 20.58 12.41 10.32
C ARG A 101 19.49 12.17 11.38
N SER A 102 19.69 11.49 12.51
CA SER A 102 20.86 10.96 13.24
C SER A 102 20.41 9.88 14.23
N ILE A 103 21.35 9.03 14.63
CA ILE A 103 21.23 7.95 15.62
C ILE A 103 20.89 8.51 17.00
N GLU A 104 19.73 8.15 17.57
CA GLU A 104 19.51 8.13 19.02
C GLU A 104 18.71 6.89 19.41
N THR A 105 19.39 5.96 20.07
CA THR A 105 18.84 4.72 20.63
C THR A 105 17.92 5.05 21.80
N SER A 106 16.63 5.27 21.51
CA SER A 106 15.59 5.34 22.55
C SER A 106 14.79 4.04 22.55
N THR A 107 15.09 3.20 23.54
CA THR A 107 14.37 1.97 23.91
C THR A 107 12.88 2.23 24.09
N LYS A 108 12.12 2.12 23.00
CA LYS A 108 10.65 2.16 23.03
C LYS A 108 10.15 0.81 23.56
N LYS A 109 9.58 0.89 24.77
CA LYS A 109 8.98 -0.18 25.55
C LYS A 109 8.08 -1.06 24.68
N ARG A 110 8.47 -2.33 24.51
CA ARG A 110 7.69 -3.38 23.85
C ARG A 110 6.36 -3.54 24.58
N LEU A 111 5.26 -3.58 23.84
CA LEU A 111 3.93 -3.83 24.40
C LEU A 111 3.90 -5.19 25.14
N PRO A 112 3.28 -5.28 26.32
CA PRO A 112 3.38 -6.43 27.23
C PRO A 112 2.83 -7.73 26.66
N VAL A 113 2.03 -7.66 25.59
CA VAL A 113 1.52 -8.82 24.85
C VAL A 113 2.63 -9.67 24.21
N PHE A 114 3.79 -9.09 23.90
CA PHE A 114 4.89 -9.79 23.22
C PHE A 114 6.05 -10.20 24.15
N ALA A 115 5.80 -10.32 25.46
CA ALA A 115 6.82 -10.71 26.43
C ALA A 115 6.98 -12.24 26.62
N LYS A 116 6.10 -13.07 26.02
CA LYS A 116 6.07 -14.53 26.30
C LYS A 116 6.44 -15.46 25.14
N LEU A 117 6.96 -14.95 24.04
CA LEU A 117 7.58 -15.80 23.02
C LEU A 117 9.09 -15.58 23.08
N ALA A 118 9.74 -16.42 23.88
CA ALA A 118 11.18 -16.50 23.95
C ALA A 118 11.75 -16.96 22.59
N PRO A 119 12.96 -16.51 22.21
CA PRO A 119 13.69 -17.10 21.11
C PRO A 119 14.16 -18.49 21.53
N HIS A 120 13.65 -19.54 20.90
CA HIS A 120 14.36 -20.81 20.88
C HIS A 120 15.54 -20.66 19.92
N ALA A 121 16.72 -20.95 20.47
CA ALA A 121 18.00 -21.06 19.79
C ALA A 121 17.95 -22.08 18.64
#